data_AF-A0AAJ2B4P3-F1
#
_entry.id   AF-A0AAJ2B4P3-F1
#
_cell.length_a   1.000
_cell.length_b   1.000
_cell.length_c   1.000
_cell.angle_alpha   90.00
_cell.angle_beta   90.00
_cell.angle_gamma   90.00
#
_symmetry.space_group_name_H-M   'P 1'
#
loop_
_entity.id
_entity.type
_entity.pdbx_description
1 polymer ?
#
loop_
_entity_poly.entity_id
_entity_poly.type
_entity_poly.pdbx_seq_one_letter_code
_entity_poly.pdbx_strand_id
1 'polypeptide(L)'
;MPFSFNRRPELAGLDRRARSDVRRLAWHFAQRHWTLHTPAFAWLAFVALHTQFGLLPDQRSYLYATLVFFAVAVIVIRLHIARYLRAARAAYDALGTRDLGAILGTRR
;
A
#
# COMPACT_ATOMS: atom_id res chain seq x y z
N MET A 1 8.33 1.14 9.89
CA MET A 1 7.62 1.52 8.65
C MET A 1 7.11 2.95 8.76
N PRO A 2 7.56 3.89 7.90
CA PRO A 2 7.20 5.29 7.97
C PRO A 2 5.91 5.54 7.17
N PHE A 3 4.75 5.26 7.78
CA PHE A 3 3.47 5.66 7.19
C PHE A 3 2.63 6.26 8.31
N SER A 4 2.36 7.56 8.21
CA SER A 4 1.54 8.28 9.19
C SER A 4 0.07 7.90 9.00
N PHE A 5 -0.42 6.99 9.83
CA PHE A 5 -1.85 6.67 9.98
C PHE A 5 -2.41 7.28 11.27
N ASN A 6 -1.84 8.41 11.72
CA ASN A 6 -2.03 8.96 13.07
C ASN A 6 -3.46 9.41 13.42
N ARG A 7 -4.41 9.37 12.46
CA ARG A 7 -5.82 9.78 12.63
C ARG A 7 -6.84 8.73 12.18
N ARG A 8 -6.45 7.45 12.15
CA ARG A 8 -7.35 6.35 11.76
C ARG A 8 -8.05 5.79 13.02
N PRO A 9 -9.40 5.77 13.08
CA PRO A 9 -10.12 5.24 14.25
C PRO A 9 -9.77 3.77 14.52
N GLU A 10 -9.37 3.03 13.48
CA GLU A 10 -8.94 1.62 13.57
C GLU A 10 -7.66 1.43 14.39
N LEU A 11 -6.92 2.50 14.66
CA LEU A 11 -5.68 2.50 15.45
C LEU A 11 -5.83 3.25 16.79
N ALA A 12 -7.03 3.76 17.10
CA ALA A 12 -7.30 4.45 18.34
C ALA A 12 -7.27 3.47 19.54
N GLY A 13 -6.78 3.93 20.68
CA GLY A 13 -6.68 3.12 21.90
C GLY A 13 -5.53 2.09 21.91
N LEU A 14 -4.77 1.96 20.83
CA LEU A 14 -3.64 1.03 20.75
C LEU A 14 -2.31 1.65 21.21
N ASP A 15 -1.52 0.86 21.93
CA ASP A 15 -0.12 1.17 22.22
C ASP A 15 0.72 1.19 20.94
N ARG A 16 1.97 1.65 21.04
CA ARG A 16 2.83 1.84 19.86
C ARG A 16 3.17 0.51 19.17
N ARG A 17 3.23 -0.59 19.92
CA ARG A 17 3.57 -1.92 19.41
C ARG A 17 2.40 -2.54 18.66
N ALA A 18 1.22 -2.54 19.26
CA ALA A 18 -0.03 -3.00 18.63
C ALA A 18 -0.34 -2.23 17.34
N ARG A 19 -0.11 -0.90 17.32
CA ARG A 19 -0.24 -0.12 16.07
C ARG A 19 0.71 -0.58 14.97
N SER A 20 1.93 -0.98 15.32
CA SER A 20 2.89 -1.52 14.34
C SER A 20 2.43 -2.89 13.82
N ASP A 21 1.91 -3.75 14.69
CA ASP A 21 1.49 -5.11 14.34
C ASP A 21 0.24 -5.10 13.46
N VAL A 22 -0.77 -4.29 13.79
CA VAL A 22 -1.96 -4.09 12.95
C VAL A 22 -1.57 -3.56 11.57
N ARG A 23 -0.60 -2.64 11.49
CA ARG A 23 -0.11 -2.10 10.21
C ARG A 23 0.64 -3.15 9.39
N ARG A 24 1.44 -4.01 10.03
CA ARG A 24 2.11 -5.14 9.33
C ARG A 24 1.09 -6.12 8.79
N LEU A 25 0.05 -6.44 9.55
CA LEU A 25 -1.01 -7.33 9.09
C LEU A 25 -1.82 -6.72 7.94
N ALA A 26 -2.16 -5.43 8.03
CA ALA A 26 -2.83 -4.72 6.93
C ALA A 26 -1.97 -4.70 5.65
N TRP A 27 -0.65 -4.53 5.79
CA TRP A 27 0.29 -4.63 4.67
C TRP A 27 0.33 -6.04 4.09
N HIS A 28 0.38 -7.08 4.92
CA HIS A 28 0.36 -8.47 4.48
C HIS A 28 -0.92 -8.81 3.70
N PHE A 29 -2.07 -8.34 4.16
CA PHE A 29 -3.34 -8.50 3.42
C PHE A 29 -3.36 -7.71 2.11
N ALA A 30 -2.81 -6.50 2.11
CA ALA A 30 -2.70 -5.66 0.92
C ALA A 30 -1.77 -6.29 -0.14
N GLN A 31 -0.65 -6.90 0.26
CA GLN A 31 0.28 -7.56 -0.66
C GLN A 31 -0.32 -8.76 -1.38
N ARG A 32 -1.29 -9.45 -0.75
CA ARG A 32 -1.94 -10.63 -1.34
C ARG A 32 -2.89 -10.27 -2.49
N HIS A 33 -3.16 -8.98 -2.72
CA HIS A 33 -4.06 -8.52 -3.76
C HIS A 33 -3.29 -7.92 -4.94
N TRP A 34 -3.56 -8.47 -6.13
CA TRP A 34 -2.94 -8.04 -7.39
C TRP A 34 -3.19 -6.57 -7.75
N THR A 35 -4.28 -5.99 -7.23
CA THR A 35 -4.66 -4.59 -7.49
C THR A 35 -3.67 -3.56 -6.95
N LEU A 36 -2.71 -3.97 -6.10
CA LEU A 36 -1.56 -3.14 -5.72
C LEU A 36 -0.67 -2.81 -6.93
N HIS A 37 -0.64 -3.69 -7.93
CA HIS A 37 0.24 -3.56 -9.11
C HIS A 37 -0.40 -2.78 -10.26
N THR A 38 -1.71 -2.49 -10.22
CA THR A 38 -2.44 -1.82 -11.31
C THR A 38 -1.78 -0.50 -11.76
N PRO A 39 -1.28 0.37 -10.86
CA PRO A 39 -0.57 1.59 -11.28
C PRO A 39 0.73 1.30 -12.05
N ALA A 40 1.44 0.23 -11.70
CA ALA A 40 2.66 -0.17 -12.41
C ALA A 40 2.33 -0.69 -13.82
N PHE A 41 1.26 -1.47 -13.97
CA PHE A 41 0.77 -1.90 -15.30
C PHE A 41 0.36 -0.71 -16.16
N ALA A 42 -0.39 0.23 -15.60
CA ALA A 42 -0.79 1.44 -16.30
C ALA A 42 0.42 2.28 -16.74
N TRP A 43 1.45 2.37 -15.90
CA TRP A 43 2.69 3.03 -16.26
C TRP A 43 3.40 2.29 -17.41
N LEU A 44 3.60 0.97 -17.33
CA LEU A 44 4.25 0.21 -18.40
C LEU A 44 3.52 0.36 -19.75
N ALA A 45 2.18 0.34 -19.74
CA ALA A 45 1.38 0.59 -20.94
C ALA A 45 1.61 1.99 -21.50
N PHE A 46 1.66 3.02 -20.63
CA PHE A 46 1.96 4.39 -21.06
C PHE A 46 3.40 4.51 -21.61
N VAL A 47 4.42 3.88 -21.01
CA VAL A 47 5.78 3.83 -21.59
C VAL A 47 5.74 3.22 -22.98
N ALA A 48 5.11 2.04 -23.14
CA ALA A 48 5.06 1.34 -24.42
C ALA A 48 4.41 2.19 -25.51
N LEU A 49 3.26 2.80 -25.20
CA LEU A 49 2.56 3.70 -26.12
C LEU A 49 3.41 4.93 -26.45
N HIS A 50 4.07 5.52 -25.45
CA HIS A 50 4.93 6.68 -25.67
C HIS A 50 6.13 6.33 -26.57
N THR A 51 6.76 5.17 -26.36
CA THR A 51 7.89 4.72 -27.20
C THR A 51 7.48 4.43 -28.64
N GLN A 52 6.26 3.94 -28.87
CA GLN A 52 5.79 3.57 -30.21
C GLN A 52 5.23 4.78 -30.98
N PHE A 53 4.53 5.69 -30.30
CA PHE A 53 3.75 6.75 -30.96
C PHE A 53 4.21 8.18 -30.64
N GLY A 54 5.19 8.36 -29.73
CA GLY A 54 5.67 9.69 -29.37
C GLY A 54 4.60 10.55 -28.68
N LEU A 55 3.82 9.95 -27.77
CA LEU A 55 2.66 10.61 -27.12
C LEU A 55 2.94 11.98 -26.49
N LEU A 56 4.19 12.24 -26.08
CA LEU A 56 4.59 13.51 -25.50
C LEU A 56 5.75 14.09 -26.29
N PRO A 57 5.69 15.39 -26.61
CA PRO A 57 6.64 16.01 -27.54
C PRO A 57 8.01 16.28 -26.91
N ASP A 58 8.10 16.38 -25.58
CA ASP A 58 9.30 16.81 -24.88
C ASP A 58 9.55 16.04 -23.57
N GLN A 59 10.81 16.07 -23.13
CA GLN A 59 11.27 15.35 -21.94
C GLN A 59 10.63 15.88 -20.64
N ARG A 60 10.28 17.17 -20.57
CA ARG A 60 9.67 17.74 -19.35
C ARG A 60 8.24 17.25 -19.20
N SER A 61 7.46 17.22 -20.29
CA SER A 61 6.11 16.63 -20.27
C SER A 61 6.15 15.16 -19.86
N TYR A 62 7.12 14.39 -20.39
CA TYR A 62 7.31 12.99 -19.98
C TYR A 62 7.60 12.86 -18.48
N LEU A 63 8.52 13.68 -17.95
CA LEU A 63 8.82 13.71 -16.52
C LEU A 63 7.57 14.03 -15.68
N TYR A 64 6.78 15.03 -16.06
CA TYR A 64 5.54 15.37 -15.35
C TYR A 64 4.53 14.23 -15.38
N ALA A 65 4.35 13.57 -16.53
CA ALA A 65 3.47 12.41 -16.64
C ALA A 65 3.94 11.27 -15.71
N THR A 66 5.23 10.95 -15.71
CA THR A 66 5.80 9.93 -14.81
C THR A 66 5.60 10.31 -13.33
N LEU A 67 5.80 11.57 -12.96
CA LEU A 67 5.56 12.05 -11.59
C LEU A 67 4.08 11.91 -11.19
N VAL A 68 3.15 12.17 -12.11
CA VAL A 68 1.72 11.96 -11.88
C VAL A 68 1.43 10.47 -11.66
N PHE A 69 1.95 9.57 -12.51
CA PHE A 69 1.80 8.13 -12.32
C PHE A 69 2.36 7.68 -10.97
N PHE A 70 3.52 8.19 -10.56
CA PHE A 70 4.11 7.91 -9.28
C PHE A 70 3.24 8.38 -8.11
N ALA A 71 2.74 9.61 -8.15
CA ALA A 71 1.85 10.15 -7.12
C ALA A 71 0.56 9.33 -7.02
N VAL A 72 -0.05 8.98 -8.15
CA VAL A 72 -1.24 8.11 -8.21
C VAL A 72 -0.94 6.74 -7.62
N ALA A 73 0.20 6.13 -7.97
CA ALA A 73 0.60 4.84 -7.41
C ALA A 73 0.71 4.90 -5.88
N VAL A 74 1.37 5.93 -5.34
CA VAL A 74 1.48 6.14 -3.89
C VAL A 74 0.10 6.30 -3.25
N ILE A 75 -0.79 7.08 -3.84
CA ILE A 75 -2.16 7.28 -3.33
C ILE A 75 -2.94 5.96 -3.34
N VAL A 76 -2.91 5.22 -4.44
CA VAL A 76 -3.59 3.92 -4.58
C VAL A 76 -3.08 2.94 -3.53
N ILE A 77 -1.77 2.81 -3.37
CA ILE A 77 -1.16 1.95 -2.34
C ILE A 77 -1.64 2.36 -0.95
N ARG A 78 -1.66 3.67 -0.65
CA ARG A 78 -2.13 4.18 0.66
C ARG A 78 -3.59 3.85 0.92
N LEU A 79 -4.46 4.08 -0.06
CA LEU A 79 -5.89 3.76 0.05
C LEU A 79 -6.11 2.27 0.18
N HIS A 80 -5.37 1.47 -0.57
CA HIS A 80 -5.45 0.02 -0.54
C HIS A 80 -5.09 -0.51 0.86
N ILE A 81 -3.93 -0.14 1.41
CA ILE A 81 -3.54 -0.52 2.78
C ILE A 81 -4.57 -0.02 3.81
N ALA A 82 -5.03 1.22 3.67
CA ALA A 82 -5.99 1.80 4.60
C ALA A 82 -7.31 1.02 4.62
N ARG A 83 -7.77 0.50 3.47
CA ARG A 83 -8.95 -0.36 3.38
C ARG A 83 -8.81 -1.64 4.21
N TYR A 84 -7.62 -2.21 4.28
CA TYR A 84 -7.35 -3.42 5.07
C TYR A 84 -7.05 -3.15 6.55
N LEU A 85 -6.93 -1.90 6.99
CA LEU A 85 -6.70 -1.59 8.42
C LEU A 85 -7.84 -2.10 9.30
N ARG A 86 -9.11 -1.98 8.87
CA ARG A 86 -10.26 -2.46 9.65
C ARG A 86 -10.26 -3.98 9.80
N ALA A 87 -9.99 -4.70 8.71
CA ALA A 87 -9.88 -6.16 8.74
C ALA A 87 -8.68 -6.62 9.58
N ALA A 88 -7.54 -5.94 9.45
CA ALA A 88 -6.36 -6.21 10.26
C ALA A 88 -6.59 -5.95 11.75
N ARG A 89 -7.34 -4.90 12.09
CA ARG A 89 -7.71 -4.60 13.48
C ARG A 89 -8.60 -5.70 14.07
N ALA A 90 -9.63 -6.11 13.35
CA ALA A 90 -10.51 -7.20 13.79
C ALA A 90 -9.76 -8.52 13.97
N ALA A 91 -8.84 -8.86 13.05
CA ALA A 91 -8.00 -10.04 13.17
C ALA A 91 -7.03 -9.94 14.38
N TYR A 92 -6.43 -8.77 14.62
CA TYR A 92 -5.59 -8.51 15.78
C TYR A 92 -6.37 -8.69 17.10
N ASP A 93 -7.58 -8.15 17.17
CA ASP A 93 -8.42 -8.25 18.37
C ASP A 93 -8.91 -9.70 18.63
N ALA A 94 -9.11 -10.50 17.58
CA ALA A 94 -9.51 -11.90 17.70
C ALA A 94 -8.37 -12.86 18.06
N LEU A 95 -7.16 -12.65 17.54
CA LEU A 95 -6.02 -13.57 17.69
C LEU A 95 -5.08 -13.20 18.85
N GLY A 96 -5.08 -11.93 19.26
CA GLY A 96 -4.11 -11.41 20.22
C GLY A 96 -2.66 -11.43 19.71
N THR A 97 -1.75 -10.96 20.56
CA THR A 97 -0.32 -10.76 20.22
C THR A 97 0.47 -12.05 19.99
N ARG A 98 0.00 -13.18 20.53
CA ARG A 98 0.72 -14.47 20.54
C ARG A 98 0.64 -15.20 19.19
N ASP A 99 -0.49 -15.13 18.49
CA ASP A 99 -0.72 -15.87 17.23
C ASP A 99 -0.42 -15.07 15.95
N LEU A 100 -0.20 -13.76 16.06
CA LEU A 100 0.18 -12.91 14.92
C LEU A 100 1.52 -13.32 14.29
N GLY A 101 2.45 -13.85 15.08
CA GLY A 101 3.74 -14.34 14.59
C GLY A 101 3.59 -15.52 13.61
N ALA A 102 2.58 -16.37 13.79
CA ALA A 102 2.31 -17.50 12.90
C ALA A 102 1.79 -17.03 11.53
N ILE A 103 0.97 -15.97 11.49
CA ILE A 103 0.39 -15.43 10.25
C ILE A 103 1.39 -14.57 9.47
N LEU A 104 2.21 -13.81 10.19
CA LEU A 104 3.24 -12.95 9.59
C LEU A 104 4.53 -13.71 9.25
N GLY A 105 4.57 -15.03 9.46
CA GLY A 105 5.75 -15.86 9.17
C GLY A 105 6.96 -15.55 10.06
N THR A 106 6.77 -14.90 11.20
CA THR A 106 7.82 -14.54 12.16
C THR A 106 7.90 -15.60 13.26
N ARG A 107 8.26 -16.84 12.90
CA ARG A 107 8.78 -17.81 13.87
C ARG A 107 10.29 -17.57 14.01
N ARG A 108 10.70 -17.07 15.17
CA ARG A 108 12.01 -17.41 15.76
C ARG A 108 11.72 -18.03 17.11
#